data_AF-A0A8S0FRT5-F1
#
_entry.id   AF-A0A8S0FRT5-F1
#
_cell.length_a   1.000
_cell.length_b   1.000
_cell.length_c   1.000
_cell.angle_alpha   90.00
_cell.angle_beta   90.00
_cell.angle_gamma   90.00
#
_symmetry.space_group_name_H-M   'P 1'
#
loop_
_entity.id
_entity.type
_entity.pdbx_description
1 polymer ?
#
loop_
_entity_poly.entity_id
_entity_poly.type
_entity_poly.pdbx_seq_one_letter_code
_entity_poly.pdbx_strand_id
1 'polypeptide(L)'
;MASPYPYSLNWLDEFDDPQLARQLYTEAFPLVDITIVPDDEIMQHRRIALLELIQKHIRDRDLIGMVDRITTLLVRDFTNDSQLQTLFNYLLQCGDTSRFTRFIQEIAERSPLQKERLMTIAERLRQEGHQIGWQEGKIEGWQEGKLEGLQQGKLEGLQKGKLEGLQEGMHEQAIKIALRMLEQGFEREIVLAATQLTDADIPNCH
;
A
#
# COMPACT_ATOMS: atom_id res chain seq x y z
N MET A 1 21.09 -4.68 -51.33
CA MET A 1 20.54 -3.45 -50.73
C MET A 1 21.26 -3.23 -49.42
N ALA A 2 21.93 -2.10 -49.24
CA ALA A 2 22.57 -1.76 -47.96
C ALA A 2 21.48 -1.40 -46.95
N SER A 3 21.54 -1.99 -45.74
CA SER A 3 20.65 -1.65 -44.65
C SER A 3 20.83 -0.18 -44.27
N PRO A 4 19.74 0.59 -44.01
CA PRO A 4 19.84 1.98 -43.56
C PRO A 4 20.38 2.13 -42.13
N TYR A 5 20.57 1.02 -41.39
CA TYR A 5 21.09 1.02 -40.02
C TYR A 5 22.53 0.46 -40.00
N PRO A 6 23.51 1.22 -39.48
CA PRO A 6 24.90 0.80 -39.44
C PRO A 6 25.24 -0.19 -38.31
N TYR A 7 24.31 -0.41 -37.39
CA TYR A 7 24.48 -1.28 -36.21
C TYR A 7 23.65 -2.57 -36.32
N SER A 8 23.96 -3.56 -35.47
CA SER A 8 23.19 -4.80 -35.42
C SER A 8 21.75 -4.53 -34.97
N LEU A 9 20.80 -5.26 -35.56
CA LEU A 9 19.39 -5.25 -35.17
C LEU A 9 19.06 -6.40 -34.19
N ASN A 10 20.04 -7.23 -33.85
CA ASN A 10 19.92 -8.29 -32.87
C ASN A 10 20.52 -7.81 -31.55
N TRP A 11 19.67 -7.61 -30.55
CA TRP A 11 20.08 -7.18 -29.20
C TRP A 11 21.10 -8.13 -28.55
N LEU A 12 21.16 -9.40 -28.95
CA LEU A 12 22.16 -10.36 -28.47
C LEU A 12 23.59 -10.00 -28.89
N ASP A 13 23.75 -9.18 -29.94
CA ASP A 13 25.04 -8.71 -30.40
C ASP A 13 25.57 -7.54 -29.57
N GLU A 14 24.77 -7.00 -28.64
CA GLU A 14 25.14 -5.92 -27.74
C GLU A 14 25.84 -6.41 -26.45
N PHE A 15 25.89 -7.72 -26.21
CA PHE A 15 26.60 -8.30 -25.07
C PHE A 15 28.12 -8.32 -25.29
N ASP A 16 28.88 -8.30 -24.19
CA ASP A 16 30.33 -8.48 -24.21
C ASP A 16 30.74 -9.85 -24.83
N ASP A 17 29.88 -10.88 -24.70
CA ASP A 17 29.98 -12.16 -25.38
C ASP A 17 28.66 -12.54 -26.09
N PRO A 18 28.50 -12.17 -27.38
CA PRO A 18 27.31 -12.47 -28.14
C PRO A 18 27.05 -13.97 -28.37
N GLN A 19 28.10 -14.81 -28.37
CA GLN A 19 27.93 -16.25 -28.57
C GLN A 19 27.29 -16.88 -27.34
N LEU A 20 27.79 -16.54 -26.15
CA LEU A 20 27.20 -16.97 -24.88
C LEU A 20 25.77 -16.44 -24.72
N ALA A 21 25.50 -15.18 -25.07
CA ALA A 21 24.16 -14.60 -25.01
C ALA A 21 23.17 -15.37 -25.90
N ARG A 22 23.57 -15.71 -27.13
CA ARG A 22 22.74 -16.53 -28.03
C ARG A 22 22.49 -17.92 -27.47
N GLN A 23 23.49 -18.57 -26.87
CA GLN A 23 23.32 -19.88 -26.24
C GLN A 23 22.32 -19.81 -25.07
N LEU A 24 22.42 -18.78 -24.21
CA LEU A 24 21.59 -18.66 -23.02
C LEU A 24 20.15 -18.23 -23.31
N TYR A 25 19.93 -17.28 -24.23
CA TYR A 25 18.62 -16.67 -24.46
C TYR A 25 17.81 -17.33 -25.59
N THR A 26 18.40 -18.24 -26.36
CA THR A 26 17.70 -18.96 -27.44
C THR A 26 17.34 -20.39 -27.05
N GLU A 27 17.98 -20.95 -26.03
CA GLU A 27 17.66 -22.27 -25.48
C GLU A 27 16.54 -22.22 -24.43
N ALA A 28 16.06 -23.39 -24.01
CA ALA A 28 15.11 -23.48 -22.90
C ALA A 28 15.74 -22.92 -21.63
N PHE A 29 14.95 -22.17 -20.85
CA PHE A 29 15.45 -21.54 -19.64
C PHE A 29 15.98 -22.58 -18.64
N PRO A 30 17.26 -22.52 -18.23
CA PRO A 30 17.80 -23.48 -17.28
C PRO A 30 17.21 -23.20 -15.90
N LEU A 31 16.38 -24.11 -15.40
CA LEU A 31 15.91 -24.09 -14.03
C LEU A 31 16.92 -24.80 -13.13
N VAL A 32 17.45 -24.06 -12.16
CA VAL A 32 18.37 -24.60 -11.15
C VAL A 32 17.58 -24.88 -9.88
N ASP A 33 17.56 -26.16 -9.47
CA ASP A 33 17.01 -26.54 -8.18
C ASP A 33 18.08 -26.41 -7.10
N ILE A 34 18.06 -25.29 -6.37
CA ILE A 34 19.03 -24.99 -5.30
C ILE A 34 18.92 -26.01 -4.16
N THR A 35 17.79 -26.69 -3.97
CA THR A 35 17.59 -27.59 -2.82
C THR A 35 18.50 -28.82 -2.87
N ILE A 36 18.91 -29.24 -4.07
CA ILE A 36 19.79 -30.40 -4.28
C ILE A 36 21.27 -30.02 -4.40
N VAL A 37 21.61 -28.74 -4.57
CA VAL A 37 22.99 -28.28 -4.72
C VAL A 37 23.69 -28.34 -3.35
N PRO A 38 24.84 -29.03 -3.20
CA PRO A 38 25.58 -29.07 -1.94
C PRO A 38 26.05 -27.70 -1.48
N ASP A 39 26.05 -27.45 -0.17
CA ASP A 39 26.44 -26.14 0.37
C ASP A 39 27.87 -25.77 -0.03
N ASP A 40 28.79 -26.73 -0.07
CA ASP A 40 30.19 -26.51 -0.45
C ASP A 40 30.35 -26.12 -1.93
N GLU A 41 29.40 -26.51 -2.78
CA GLU A 41 29.30 -26.06 -4.17
C GLU A 41 28.75 -24.62 -4.22
N ILE A 42 27.65 -24.36 -3.50
CA ILE A 42 27.07 -23.00 -3.38
C ILE A 42 28.12 -22.00 -2.90
N MET A 43 29.00 -22.40 -1.97
CA MET A 43 30.10 -21.56 -1.46
C MET A 43 31.08 -21.07 -2.54
N GLN A 44 31.08 -21.67 -3.73
CA GLN A 44 31.92 -21.29 -4.86
C GLN A 44 31.24 -20.30 -5.80
N HIS A 45 29.93 -20.07 -5.65
CA HIS A 45 29.14 -19.20 -6.54
C HIS A 45 29.34 -17.69 -6.31
N ARG A 46 30.33 -17.31 -5.49
CA ARG A 46 30.77 -15.92 -5.25
C ARG A 46 29.62 -14.99 -4.83
N ARG A 47 29.13 -14.14 -5.74
CA ARG A 47 28.17 -13.06 -5.46
C ARG A 47 26.75 -13.56 -5.19
N ILE A 48 26.38 -14.70 -5.77
CA ILE A 48 25.03 -15.28 -5.61
C ILE A 48 24.94 -16.30 -4.47
N ALA A 49 26.09 -16.82 -4.03
CA ALA A 49 26.19 -17.86 -2.99
C ALA A 49 25.40 -17.53 -1.71
N LEU A 50 25.43 -16.25 -1.30
CA LEU A 50 24.77 -15.80 -0.08
C LEU A 50 23.24 -15.90 -0.21
N LEU A 51 22.72 -15.48 -1.36
CA LEU A 51 21.30 -15.53 -1.64
C LEU A 51 20.84 -16.98 -1.82
N GLU A 52 21.60 -17.82 -2.52
CA GLU A 52 21.29 -19.24 -2.71
C GLU A 52 21.27 -20.01 -1.40
N LEU A 53 22.26 -19.83 -0.52
CA LEU A 53 22.27 -20.46 0.81
C LEU A 53 21.03 -20.06 1.60
N ILE A 54 20.70 -18.77 1.63
CA ILE A 54 19.53 -18.31 2.37
C ILE A 54 18.25 -18.85 1.74
N GLN A 55 18.10 -18.84 0.42
CA GLN A 55 16.93 -19.41 -0.27
C GLN A 55 16.75 -20.90 0.00
N LYS A 56 17.85 -21.67 -0.03
CA LYS A 56 17.85 -23.11 0.25
C LYS A 56 17.29 -23.42 1.63
N HIS A 57 17.71 -22.63 2.62
CA HIS A 57 17.50 -22.97 4.02
C HIS A 57 16.53 -22.05 4.76
N ILE A 58 15.87 -21.09 4.09
CA ILE A 58 14.94 -20.15 4.76
C ILE A 58 13.80 -20.85 5.50
N ARG A 59 13.45 -22.08 5.09
CA ARG A 59 12.41 -22.90 5.70
C ARG A 59 12.95 -23.88 6.74
N ASP A 60 14.27 -23.99 6.88
CA ASP A 60 14.87 -24.88 7.86
C ASP A 60 14.59 -24.38 9.28
N ARG A 61 14.43 -25.33 10.20
CA ARG A 61 14.16 -25.01 11.60
C ARG A 61 15.38 -24.41 12.30
N ASP A 62 16.57 -24.74 11.82
CA ASP A 62 17.83 -24.34 12.42
C ASP A 62 18.69 -23.52 11.45
N LEU A 63 18.52 -22.20 11.50
CA LEU A 63 19.37 -21.28 10.74
C LEU A 63 20.76 -21.09 11.39
N ILE A 64 20.96 -21.57 12.62
CA ILE A 64 22.19 -21.34 13.40
C ILE A 64 23.36 -22.08 12.77
N GLY A 65 23.13 -23.31 12.27
CA GLY A 65 24.15 -24.11 11.58
C GLY A 65 24.73 -23.45 10.32
N MET A 66 24.09 -22.40 9.80
CA MET A 66 24.56 -21.66 8.62
C MET A 66 25.27 -20.35 8.95
N VAL A 67 25.22 -19.89 10.19
CA VAL A 67 25.78 -18.58 10.56
C VAL A 67 27.27 -18.51 10.20
N ASP A 68 28.03 -19.59 10.39
CA ASP A 68 29.46 -19.63 10.03
C ASP A 68 29.71 -19.53 8.51
N ARG A 69 28.91 -20.25 7.71
CA ARG A 69 28.98 -20.20 6.24
C ARG A 69 28.63 -18.81 5.70
N ILE A 70 27.58 -18.20 6.27
CA ILE A 70 27.12 -16.87 5.88
C ILE A 70 28.11 -15.80 6.32
N THR A 71 28.65 -15.89 7.53
CA THR A 71 29.72 -15.01 8.01
C THR A 71 30.94 -15.11 7.09
N THR A 72 31.31 -16.33 6.68
CA THR A 72 32.40 -16.55 5.73
C THR A 72 32.15 -15.85 4.39
N LEU A 73 30.93 -15.91 3.84
CA LEU A 73 30.58 -15.22 2.60
C LEU A 73 30.61 -13.70 2.73
N LEU A 74 30.11 -13.17 3.85
CA LEU A 74 30.10 -11.74 4.12
C LEU A 74 31.52 -11.17 4.22
N VAL A 75 32.47 -11.95 4.77
CA VAL A 75 33.88 -11.54 4.89
C VAL A 75 34.64 -11.62 3.55
N ARG A 76 34.20 -12.46 2.61
CA ARG A 76 34.88 -12.61 1.29
C ARG A 76 34.65 -11.44 0.32
N ASP A 77 33.96 -10.37 0.75
CA ASP A 77 33.67 -9.14 -0.03
C ASP A 77 33.00 -9.36 -1.40
N PHE A 78 32.39 -10.53 -1.63
CA PHE A 78 31.60 -10.77 -2.84
C PHE A 78 30.25 -10.02 -2.82
N THR A 79 29.79 -9.60 -1.64
CA THR A 79 28.46 -9.01 -1.44
C THR A 79 28.54 -7.49 -1.24
N ASN A 80 27.96 -6.75 -2.18
CA ASN A 80 27.80 -5.29 -2.08
C ASN A 80 26.53 -4.92 -1.32
N ASP A 81 26.34 -3.62 -1.04
CA ASP A 81 25.19 -3.13 -0.26
C ASP A 81 23.86 -3.44 -0.93
N SER A 82 23.79 -3.37 -2.26
CA SER A 82 22.59 -3.72 -3.01
C SER A 82 22.22 -5.19 -2.84
N GLN A 83 23.19 -6.10 -2.91
CA GLN A 83 22.93 -7.53 -2.72
C GLN A 83 22.57 -7.87 -1.28
N LEU A 84 23.18 -7.19 -0.30
CA LEU A 84 22.73 -7.29 1.09
C LEU A 84 21.31 -6.78 1.22
N GLN A 85 20.96 -5.61 0.66
CA GLN A 85 19.60 -5.11 0.71
C GLN A 85 18.59 -6.07 0.07
N THR A 86 18.90 -6.66 -1.08
CA THR A 86 18.07 -7.70 -1.71
C THR A 86 17.90 -8.92 -0.80
N LEU A 87 18.97 -9.37 -0.15
CA LEU A 87 18.91 -10.47 0.80
C LEU A 87 17.98 -10.16 1.97
N PHE A 88 18.11 -8.98 2.57
CA PHE A 88 17.27 -8.54 3.68
C PHE A 88 15.80 -8.45 3.26
N ASN A 89 15.52 -7.87 2.09
CA ASN A 89 14.16 -7.80 1.55
C ASN A 89 13.56 -9.21 1.38
N TYR A 90 14.33 -10.13 0.83
CA TYR A 90 13.91 -11.53 0.69
C TYR A 90 13.62 -12.17 2.06
N LEU A 91 14.50 -11.98 3.03
CA LEU A 91 14.32 -12.52 4.40
C LEU A 91 13.10 -11.94 5.11
N LEU A 92 12.80 -10.65 4.94
CA LEU A 92 11.60 -10.01 5.50
C LEU A 92 10.32 -10.50 4.82
N GLN A 93 10.37 -10.78 3.52
CA GLN A 93 9.19 -11.19 2.75
C GLN A 93 8.85 -12.68 2.94
N CYS A 94 9.86 -13.54 3.02
CA CYS A 94 9.69 -14.99 3.03
C CYS A 94 10.02 -15.65 4.37
N GLY A 95 10.74 -14.97 5.26
CA GLY A 95 11.20 -15.50 6.54
C GLY A 95 10.30 -15.13 7.72
N ASP A 96 10.45 -15.87 8.82
CA ASP A 96 9.86 -15.52 10.10
C ASP A 96 10.69 -14.40 10.77
N THR A 97 10.07 -13.23 10.96
CA THR A 97 10.70 -12.01 11.52
C THR A 97 11.43 -12.28 12.84
N SER A 98 10.90 -13.19 13.67
CA SER A 98 11.49 -13.51 14.98
C SER A 98 12.79 -14.31 14.84
N ARG A 99 12.86 -15.23 13.87
CA ARG A 99 14.06 -16.03 13.57
C ARG A 99 15.12 -15.18 12.87
N PHE A 100 14.67 -14.29 11.99
CA PHE A 100 15.53 -13.35 11.28
C PHE A 100 16.27 -12.40 12.24
N THR A 101 15.55 -11.82 13.21
CA THR A 101 16.16 -10.90 14.17
C THR A 101 17.28 -11.58 14.97
N ARG A 102 17.03 -12.81 15.44
CA ARG A 102 18.05 -13.62 16.14
C ARG A 102 19.22 -13.96 15.23
N PHE A 103 18.95 -14.31 13.98
CA PHE A 103 19.96 -14.64 12.99
C PHE A 103 20.90 -13.46 12.66
N ILE A 104 20.37 -12.24 12.51
CA ILE A 104 21.18 -11.03 12.31
C ILE A 104 22.02 -10.70 13.56
N GLN A 105 21.46 -10.89 14.76
CA GLN A 105 22.21 -10.70 16.00
C GLN A 105 23.42 -11.64 16.08
N GLU A 106 23.25 -12.92 15.75
CA GLU A 106 24.34 -13.91 15.74
C GLU A 106 25.45 -13.55 14.75
N ILE A 107 25.11 -13.13 13.52
CA ILE A 107 26.11 -12.66 12.55
C ILE A 107 26.84 -11.43 13.07
N ALA A 108 26.10 -10.48 13.65
CA ALA A 108 26.65 -9.26 14.21
C ALA A 108 27.58 -9.51 15.41
N GLU A 109 27.33 -10.55 16.20
CA GLU A 109 28.18 -10.97 17.31
C GLU A 109 29.49 -11.61 16.81
N ARG A 110 29.43 -12.39 15.73
CA ARG A 110 30.61 -13.07 15.17
C ARG A 110 31.47 -12.18 14.27
N SER A 111 30.92 -11.09 13.74
CA SER A 111 31.65 -10.15 12.88
C SER A 111 31.33 -8.69 13.20
N PRO A 112 32.15 -8.02 14.03
CA PRO A 112 31.96 -6.62 14.38
C PRO A 112 31.97 -5.66 13.18
N LEU A 113 32.77 -5.96 12.14
CA LEU A 113 32.83 -5.17 10.92
C LEU A 113 31.51 -5.24 10.13
N GLN A 114 30.90 -6.43 10.05
CA GLN A 114 29.63 -6.59 9.35
C GLN A 114 28.44 -6.09 10.20
N LYS A 115 28.56 -6.09 11.53
CA LYS A 115 27.52 -5.58 12.43
C LYS A 115 27.07 -4.17 12.06
N GLU A 116 27.99 -3.22 11.92
CA GLU A 116 27.62 -1.83 11.63
C GLU A 116 26.84 -1.73 10.31
N ARG A 117 27.38 -2.35 9.26
CA ARG A 117 26.78 -2.38 7.92
C ARG A 117 25.39 -3.04 7.91
N LEU A 118 25.22 -4.18 8.59
CA LEU A 118 23.94 -4.88 8.71
C LEU A 118 22.92 -4.03 9.49
N MET A 119 23.35 -3.34 10.56
CA MET A 119 22.48 -2.47 11.35
C MET A 119 22.04 -1.24 10.55
N THR A 120 22.92 -0.63 9.76
CA THR A 120 22.55 0.47 8.87
C THR A 120 21.51 0.06 7.84
N ILE A 121 21.66 -1.12 7.22
CA ILE A 121 20.67 -1.64 6.26
C ILE A 121 19.35 -1.96 6.96
N ALA A 122 19.39 -2.61 8.12
CA ALA A 122 18.20 -2.92 8.90
C ALA A 122 17.43 -1.66 9.32
N GLU A 123 18.14 -0.61 9.75
CA GLU A 123 17.53 0.67 10.14
C GLU A 123 16.91 1.38 8.94
N ARG A 124 17.61 1.41 7.80
CA ARG A 124 17.07 1.97 6.55
C ARG A 124 15.78 1.27 6.12
N LEU A 125 15.76 -0.06 6.15
CA LEU A 125 14.57 -0.83 5.79
C LEU A 125 13.40 -0.58 6.76
N ARG A 126 13.70 -0.43 8.05
CA ARG A 126 12.69 -0.08 9.05
C ARG A 126 12.11 1.32 8.80
N GLN A 127 12.94 2.28 8.43
CA GLN A 127 12.51 3.63 8.05
C GLN A 127 11.68 3.64 6.77
N GLU A 128 12.12 2.92 5.73
CA GLU A 128 11.38 2.77 4.47
C GLU A 128 10.00 2.14 4.73
N GLY A 129 9.95 1.05 5.49
CA GLY A 129 8.69 0.40 5.89
C GLY A 129 7.77 1.33 6.70
N HIS A 130 8.32 2.13 7.61
CA HIS A 130 7.54 3.12 8.36
C HIS A 130 6.98 4.24 7.46
N GLN A 131 7.78 4.73 6.52
CA GLN A 131 7.33 5.75 5.56
C GLN A 131 6.23 5.23 4.65
N ILE A 132 6.40 4.02 4.11
CA ILE A 132 5.38 3.37 3.26
C ILE A 132 4.09 3.21 4.06
N GLY A 133 4.16 2.59 5.25
CA GLY A 133 2.98 2.40 6.10
C GLY A 133 2.29 3.70 6.52
N TRP A 134 3.06 4.78 6.76
CA TRP A 134 2.50 6.09 7.05
C TRP A 134 1.80 6.72 5.85
N GLN A 135 2.38 6.60 4.64
CA GLN A 135 1.77 7.10 3.42
C GLN A 135 0.50 6.35 3.07
N GLU A 136 0.54 5.01 3.11
CA GLU A 136 -0.63 4.15 2.87
C GLU A 136 -1.74 4.47 3.86
N GLY A 137 -1.46 4.45 5.17
CA GLY A 137 -2.45 4.76 6.20
C GLY A 137 -3.03 6.18 6.09
N LYS A 138 -2.24 7.16 5.64
CA LYS A 138 -2.74 8.54 5.39
C LYS A 138 -3.67 8.59 4.18
N ILE A 139 -3.34 7.88 3.10
CA ILE A 139 -4.17 7.83 1.89
C ILE A 139 -5.48 7.11 2.19
N GLU A 140 -5.42 5.94 2.81
CA GLU A 140 -6.60 5.16 3.21
C GLU A 140 -7.50 5.98 4.13
N GLY A 141 -6.96 6.53 5.21
CA GLY A 141 -7.73 7.34 6.15
C GLY A 141 -8.34 8.60 5.52
N TRP A 142 -7.67 9.23 4.55
CA TRP A 142 -8.23 10.36 3.81
C TRP A 142 -9.37 9.93 2.87
N GLN A 143 -9.22 8.81 2.18
CA GLN A 143 -10.24 8.29 1.28
C GLN A 143 -11.49 7.86 2.04
N GLU A 144 -11.32 7.10 3.12
CA GLU A 144 -12.40 6.66 4.00
C GLU A 144 -13.12 7.87 4.61
N GLY A 145 -12.39 8.79 5.25
CA GLY A 145 -12.98 9.98 5.87
C GLY A 145 -13.71 10.88 4.87
N LYS A 146 -13.20 11.01 3.63
CA LYS A 146 -13.88 11.77 2.58
C LYS A 146 -15.16 11.07 2.11
N LEU A 147 -15.14 9.75 1.96
CA LEU A 147 -16.30 8.99 1.52
C LEU A 147 -17.41 9.02 2.59
N GLU A 148 -17.04 8.77 3.84
CA GLU A 148 -17.95 8.83 4.99
C GLU A 148 -18.56 10.23 5.14
N GLY A 149 -17.74 11.28 5.12
CA GLY A 149 -18.21 12.66 5.22
C GLY A 149 -19.16 13.06 4.09
N LEU A 150 -18.90 12.61 2.86
CA LEU A 150 -19.79 12.87 1.72
C LEU A 150 -21.13 12.13 1.86
N GLN A 151 -21.10 10.87 2.28
CA GLN A 151 -22.32 10.08 2.49
C GLN A 151 -23.18 10.66 3.62
N GLN A 152 -22.56 10.98 4.75
CA GLN A 152 -23.24 11.57 5.90
C GLN A 152 -23.83 12.94 5.54
N GLY A 153 -23.04 13.83 4.93
CA GLY A 153 -23.51 15.14 4.50
C GLY A 153 -24.67 15.08 3.50
N LYS A 154 -24.65 14.10 2.58
CA LYS A 154 -25.76 13.88 1.63
C LYS A 154 -27.03 13.38 2.33
N LEU A 155 -26.90 12.45 3.27
CA LEU A 155 -28.03 11.92 4.04
C LEU A 155 -28.66 13.00 4.92
N GLU A 156 -27.85 13.73 5.69
CA GLU A 156 -28.30 14.81 6.56
C GLU A 156 -28.94 15.93 5.76
N GLY A 157 -28.32 16.35 4.65
CA GLY A 157 -28.86 17.39 3.76
C GLY A 157 -30.20 16.98 3.14
N LEU A 158 -30.34 15.72 2.70
CA LEU A 158 -31.59 15.21 2.14
C LEU A 158 -32.69 15.14 3.20
N GLN A 159 -32.38 14.65 4.41
CA GLN A 159 -33.36 14.57 5.50
C GLN A 159 -33.83 15.96 5.93
N LYS A 160 -32.90 16.89 6.14
CA LYS A 160 -33.20 18.26 6.54
C LYS A 160 -34.03 18.98 5.47
N GLY A 161 -33.61 18.93 4.21
CA GLY A 161 -34.35 19.54 3.12
C GLY A 161 -35.75 18.95 2.92
N LYS A 162 -35.93 17.65 3.15
CA LYS A 162 -37.25 17.00 3.11
C LYS A 162 -38.17 17.48 4.24
N LEU A 163 -37.64 17.65 5.45
CA LEU A 163 -38.39 18.14 6.61
C LEU A 163 -38.77 19.61 6.44
N GLU A 164 -37.82 20.46 6.07
CA GLU A 164 -38.04 21.89 5.84
C GLU A 164 -39.07 22.11 4.71
N GLY A 165 -38.90 21.45 3.56
CA GLY A 165 -39.85 21.57 2.45
C GLY A 165 -41.26 21.04 2.77
N LEU A 166 -41.39 20.04 3.64
CA LEU A 166 -42.70 19.56 4.11
C LEU A 166 -43.36 20.59 5.03
N GLN A 167 -42.60 21.17 5.96
CA GLN A 167 -43.10 22.19 6.87
C GLN A 167 -43.51 23.47 6.13
N GLU A 168 -42.66 23.96 5.22
CA GLU A 168 -42.98 25.12 4.37
C GLU A 168 -44.23 24.85 3.52
N GLY A 169 -44.32 23.68 2.88
CA GLY A 169 -45.48 23.31 2.07
C GLY A 169 -46.79 23.21 2.88
N MET A 170 -46.74 22.66 4.09
CA MET A 170 -47.90 22.63 5.00
C MET A 170 -48.29 24.04 5.46
N HIS A 171 -47.31 24.88 5.78
CA HIS A 171 -47.54 26.26 6.21
C HIS A 171 -48.17 27.10 5.08
N GLU A 172 -47.65 27.01 3.85
CA GLU A 172 -48.26 27.64 2.68
C GLU A 172 -49.70 27.17 2.42
N GLN A 173 -49.98 25.87 2.59
CA GLN A 173 -51.33 25.33 2.45
C GLN A 173 -52.26 25.86 3.54
N ALA A 174 -51.80 25.94 4.79
CA ALA A 174 -52.57 26.51 5.89
C ALA A 174 -52.95 27.97 5.59
N ILE A 175 -52.01 28.79 5.08
CA ILE A 175 -52.28 30.18 4.68
C ILE A 175 -53.33 30.24 3.56
N LYS A 176 -53.22 29.40 2.51
CA LYS A 176 -54.20 29.36 1.42
C LYS A 176 -55.60 28.97 1.91
N ILE A 177 -55.70 28.06 2.87
CA ILE A 177 -56.98 27.66 3.49
C ILE A 177 -57.54 28.82 4.31
N ALA A 178 -56.71 29.45 5.15
CA ALA A 178 -57.11 30.59 5.96
C ALA A 178 -57.67 31.75 5.13
N LEU A 179 -56.99 32.10 4.02
CA LEU A 179 -57.44 33.14 3.10
C LEU A 179 -58.81 32.81 2.48
N ARG A 180 -59.04 31.56 2.04
CA ARG A 180 -60.36 31.13 1.53
C ARG A 180 -61.46 31.19 2.59
N MET A 181 -61.16 30.82 3.84
CA MET A 181 -62.13 30.90 4.92
C MET A 181 -62.52 32.36 5.22
N LEU A 182 -61.56 33.28 5.21
CA LEU A 182 -61.83 34.71 5.35
C LEU A 182 -62.70 35.25 4.20
N GLU A 183 -62.41 34.86 2.95
CA GLU A 183 -63.23 35.21 1.77
C GLU A 183 -64.68 34.70 1.89
N GLN A 184 -64.89 33.55 2.55
CA GLN A 184 -66.22 32.98 2.81
C GLN A 184 -66.95 33.64 4.00
N GLY A 185 -66.34 34.61 4.67
CA GLY A 185 -66.95 35.37 5.76
C GLY A 185 -66.81 34.74 7.15
N PHE A 186 -65.90 33.78 7.34
CA PHE A 186 -65.58 33.27 8.67
C PHE A 186 -64.83 34.32 9.50
N GLU A 187 -65.13 34.41 10.80
CA GLU A 187 -64.45 35.33 11.72
C GLU A 187 -62.97 34.99 11.87
N ARG A 188 -62.12 36.02 11.86
CA ARG A 188 -60.65 35.90 11.87
C ARG A 188 -60.13 35.08 13.05
N GLU A 189 -60.74 35.23 14.22
CA GLU A 189 -60.35 34.50 15.44
C GLU A 189 -60.59 32.98 15.30
N ILE A 190 -61.69 32.58 14.65
CA ILE A 190 -62.01 31.17 14.36
C ILE A 190 -61.05 30.60 13.31
N VAL A 191 -60.70 31.40 12.29
CA VAL A 191 -59.74 30.99 11.24
C VAL A 191 -58.34 30.76 11.81
N LEU A 192 -57.85 31.66 12.66
CA LEU A 192 -56.55 31.52 13.33
C LEU A 192 -56.52 30.29 14.25
N ALA A 193 -57.57 30.07 15.04
CA ALA A 193 -57.69 28.91 15.91
C ALA A 193 -57.72 27.57 15.12
N ALA A 194 -58.41 27.54 13.97
CA ALA A 194 -58.55 26.33 13.15
C ALA A 194 -57.30 25.99 12.33
N THR A 195 -56.54 26.99 11.90
CA THR A 195 -55.35 26.81 11.03
C THR A 195 -54.02 26.81 11.80
N GLN A 196 -54.06 27.10 13.11
CA GLN A 196 -52.90 27.26 13.98
C GLN A 196 -51.90 28.32 13.48
N LEU A 197 -52.37 29.27 12.68
CA LEU A 197 -51.60 30.40 12.21
C LEU A 197 -51.65 31.54 13.22
N THR A 198 -50.64 32.40 13.19
CA THR A 198 -50.59 33.65 13.94
C THR A 198 -51.06 34.82 13.08
N ASP A 199 -51.41 35.94 13.72
CA ASP A 199 -51.79 37.16 12.99
C ASP A 199 -50.68 37.69 12.07
N ALA A 200 -49.42 37.38 12.36
CA ALA A 200 -48.28 37.76 11.52
C ALA A 200 -48.22 36.95 10.20
N ASP A 201 -48.81 35.74 10.19
CA ASP A 201 -48.76 34.83 9.04
C ASP A 201 -49.82 35.17 7.98
N ILE A 202 -50.87 35.91 8.35
CA ILE A 202 -51.96 36.30 7.46
C ILE A 202 -51.82 37.79 7.10
N PRO A 203 -51.56 38.14 5.82
CA PRO A 203 -51.49 39.53 5.38
C PRO A 203 -52.77 40.29 5.78
N ASN A 204 -52.63 41.54 6.24
CA ASN A 204 -53.78 42.40 6.51
C ASN A 204 -54.49 42.72 5.18
N CYS A 205 -55.59 42.00 4.91
CA CYS A 205 -56.55 42.39 3.90
C CYS A 205 -57.37 43.55 4.45
N HIS A 206 -57.15 44.76 3.90
CA HIS A 206 -58.02 45.92 4.05
C HIS A 206 -59.26 45.79 3.17
#